data_AF-A0A936UW49-F1
#
_entry.id   AF-A0A936UW49-F1
#
_cell.length_a   1.000
_cell.length_b   1.000
_cell.length_c   1.000
_cell.angle_alpha   90.00
_cell.angle_beta   90.00
_cell.angle_gamma   90.00
#
_symmetry.space_group_name_H-M   'P 1'
#
loop_
_entity.id
_entity.type
_entity.pdbx_description
1 polymer ?
#
loop_
_entity_poly.entity_id
_entity_poly.type
_entity_poly.pdbx_seq_one_letter_code
_entity_poly.pdbx_strand_id
1 'polypeptide(L)'
;MAHLGEPGALPRPGPFNALTDVAGIRVGQVTRTEPGWRTGVTVIVPPVGTVGGVDVRGGAPGTRETDLLDPRALVDAVDAVVLAGGSAFGLAAADGVVAAAYADGRGWPVGGPDERVPIVPAAILFDLGRGGHWLHHPGPEDGRRAFEAAQSGRVEQGWVGAGTGAMAGGLRGGIGTASVLLDTSTGPVTVAALVACNAVGSPVKARSGVLYAVEHGLAGEFGTLPGTDPVRLTAYLQARERQVPRPGTATTIAVVATDATLSKALCHKLAGVAHDGMARAISPVHTAFDGDTVFALATGSRPAPTVLDQLLLHEAVAGCVTRAIGHALIPGGAKPSDRLSQRRSWAPRRCR
;
A
#
# COMPACT_ATOMS: atom_id res chain seq x y z
N MET A 1 29.89 -12.99 26.36
CA MET A 1 28.56 -13.51 26.73
C MET A 1 27.54 -12.71 25.95
N ALA A 2 27.08 -13.24 24.81
CA ALA A 2 26.02 -12.63 24.03
C ALA A 2 24.70 -12.84 24.78
N HIS A 3 23.96 -11.77 25.04
CA HIS A 3 22.55 -11.86 25.39
C HIS A 3 21.84 -12.45 24.16
N LEU A 4 21.69 -13.77 24.14
CA LEU A 4 20.64 -14.40 23.36
C LEU A 4 19.33 -13.88 23.97
N GLY A 5 18.64 -13.00 23.26
CA GLY A 5 17.29 -12.60 23.61
C GLY A 5 16.42 -13.85 23.81
N GLU A 6 15.51 -13.80 24.78
CA GLU A 6 14.65 -14.92 25.13
C GLU A 6 14.02 -15.57 23.87
N PRO A 7 14.24 -16.88 23.64
CA PRO A 7 13.53 -17.59 22.60
C PRO A 7 12.03 -17.59 22.90
N GLY A 8 11.21 -16.97 22.05
CA GLY A 8 9.75 -17.13 22.10
C GLY A 8 8.91 -15.89 22.42
N ALA A 9 9.46 -14.68 22.37
CA ALA A 9 8.61 -13.48 22.40
C ALA A 9 7.71 -13.46 21.13
N LEU A 10 6.39 -13.38 21.34
CA LEU A 10 5.43 -13.27 20.24
C LEU A 10 5.72 -12.02 19.39
N PRO A 11 5.56 -12.06 18.06
CA PRO A 11 5.76 -10.89 17.21
C PRO A 11 4.84 -9.76 17.66
N ARG A 12 5.39 -8.54 17.75
CA ARG A 12 4.67 -7.36 18.21
C ARG A 12 4.73 -6.25 17.15
N PRO A 13 3.66 -5.46 16.98
CA PRO A 13 3.69 -4.31 16.09
C PRO A 13 4.62 -3.22 16.62
N GLY A 14 5.04 -2.32 15.72
CA GLY A 14 5.61 -1.04 16.11
C GLY A 14 4.57 -0.12 16.80
N PRO A 15 5.00 1.04 17.31
CA PRO A 15 4.14 1.91 18.12
C PRO A 15 2.88 2.41 17.39
N PHE A 16 2.93 2.56 16.07
CA PHE A 16 1.79 3.01 15.27
C PHE A 16 1.12 1.88 14.48
N ASN A 17 1.71 0.68 14.48
CA ASN A 17 1.36 -0.42 13.58
C ASN A 17 1.28 0.06 12.12
N ALA A 18 2.29 0.81 11.68
CA ALA A 18 2.26 1.56 10.43
C ALA A 18 3.60 1.58 9.69
N LEU A 19 3.58 1.92 8.40
CA LEU A 19 4.79 2.06 7.56
C LEU A 19 5.83 3.03 8.15
N THR A 20 5.34 4.08 8.81
CA THR A 20 6.11 5.11 9.52
C THR A 20 6.78 4.62 10.81
N ASP A 21 6.53 3.38 11.25
CA ASP A 21 7.34 2.76 12.32
C ASP A 21 8.77 2.46 11.85
N VAL A 22 8.99 2.34 10.54
CA VAL A 22 10.34 2.32 9.96
C VAL A 22 10.91 3.74 10.01
N ALA A 23 11.97 3.92 10.79
CA ALA A 23 12.53 5.23 11.13
C ALA A 23 12.85 6.07 9.88
N GLY A 24 12.43 7.34 9.92
CA GLY A 24 12.65 8.31 8.85
C GLY A 24 11.61 8.30 7.73
N ILE A 25 10.75 7.27 7.63
CA ILE A 25 9.66 7.26 6.65
C ILE A 25 8.56 8.23 7.08
N ARG A 26 8.08 8.99 6.10
CA ARG A 26 6.92 9.86 6.20
C ARG A 26 5.86 9.46 5.18
N VAL A 27 4.59 9.63 5.51
CA VAL A 27 3.46 9.39 4.61
C VAL A 27 2.61 10.64 4.55
N GLY A 28 2.27 11.07 3.34
CA GLY A 28 1.38 12.21 3.10
C GLY A 28 0.26 11.82 2.15
N GLN A 29 -0.91 12.41 2.35
CA GLN A 29 -2.14 12.02 1.65
C GLN A 29 -2.93 13.25 1.22
N VAL A 30 -3.48 13.18 0.02
CA VAL A 30 -4.51 14.11 -0.48
C VAL A 30 -5.76 13.32 -0.81
N THR A 31 -6.87 13.69 -0.19
CA THR A 31 -8.17 13.03 -0.31
C THR A 31 -9.15 13.99 -0.99
N ARG A 32 -9.69 13.60 -2.15
CA ARG A 32 -10.64 14.39 -2.94
C ARG A 32 -12.03 13.76 -2.84
N THR A 33 -12.93 14.44 -2.12
CA THR A 33 -14.30 13.96 -1.84
C THR A 33 -15.37 15.04 -2.06
N GLU A 34 -14.97 16.21 -2.54
CA GLU A 34 -15.88 17.25 -3.01
C GLU A 34 -16.80 16.72 -4.14
N PRO A 35 -17.98 17.34 -4.39
CA PRO A 35 -18.94 16.82 -5.36
C PRO A 35 -18.32 16.50 -6.73
N GLY A 36 -18.55 15.30 -7.23
CA GLY A 36 -17.95 14.81 -8.47
C GLY A 36 -16.62 14.07 -8.29
N TRP A 37 -15.99 14.15 -7.11
CA TRP A 37 -14.69 13.54 -6.82
C TRP A 37 -14.80 12.36 -5.86
N ARG A 38 -13.98 11.34 -6.10
CA ARG A 38 -13.76 10.24 -5.16
C ARG A 38 -12.45 9.53 -5.46
N THR A 39 -11.36 10.21 -5.20
CA THR A 39 -10.01 9.78 -5.56
C THR A 39 -8.97 10.47 -4.67
N GLY A 40 -7.69 10.23 -4.89
CA GLY A 40 -6.64 10.89 -4.15
C GLY A 40 -5.25 10.32 -4.42
N VAL A 41 -4.28 10.82 -3.65
CA VAL A 41 -2.87 10.47 -3.75
C VAL A 41 -2.33 10.14 -2.38
N THR A 42 -1.51 9.10 -2.28
CA THR A 42 -0.68 8.78 -1.11
C THR A 42 0.78 8.82 -1.55
N VAL A 43 1.60 9.62 -0.88
CA VAL A 43 3.03 9.74 -1.14
C VAL A 43 3.81 9.22 0.07
N ILE A 44 4.75 8.32 -0.18
CA ILE A 44 5.69 7.82 0.81
C ILE A 44 7.01 8.55 0.59
N VAL A 45 7.51 9.25 1.60
CA VAL A 45 8.77 10.01 1.53
C VAL A 45 9.76 9.38 2.51
N PRO A 46 10.68 8.52 2.03
CA PRO A 46 11.71 7.92 2.87
C PRO A 46 12.86 8.92 3.17
N PRO A 47 13.82 8.57 4.06
CA PRO A 47 15.04 9.35 4.19
C PRO A 47 15.88 9.29 2.91
N VAL A 48 16.68 10.34 2.66
CA VAL A 48 17.59 10.41 1.51
C VAL A 48 18.57 9.22 1.56
N GLY A 49 18.83 8.61 0.40
CA GLY A 49 19.69 7.42 0.29
C GLY A 49 18.97 6.09 0.53
N THR A 50 17.64 6.08 0.62
CA THR A 50 16.86 4.84 0.79
C THR A 50 16.89 4.00 -0.48
N VAL A 51 17.31 2.73 -0.34
CA VAL A 51 17.38 1.78 -1.47
C VAL A 51 15.98 1.30 -1.84
N GLY A 52 15.71 1.22 -3.14
CA GLY A 52 14.41 0.80 -3.68
C GLY A 52 14.46 -0.46 -4.54
N GLY A 53 13.35 -1.18 -4.56
CA GLY A 53 13.05 -2.25 -5.51
C GLY A 53 11.56 -2.28 -5.85
N VAL A 54 11.19 -2.93 -6.95
CA VAL A 54 9.78 -3.09 -7.34
C VAL A 54 9.53 -4.47 -7.92
N ASP A 55 8.33 -4.99 -7.70
CA ASP A 55 7.78 -6.12 -8.42
C ASP A 55 6.36 -5.75 -8.91
N VAL A 56 6.12 -5.91 -10.21
CA VAL A 56 4.84 -5.66 -10.86
C VAL A 56 4.31 -7.01 -11.32
N ARG A 57 3.24 -7.48 -10.69
CA ARG A 57 2.73 -8.85 -10.89
C ARG A 57 1.35 -8.90 -11.54
N GLY A 58 0.54 -7.86 -11.38
CA GLY A 58 -0.76 -7.78 -12.04
C GLY A 58 -0.63 -7.70 -13.56
N GLY A 59 -1.62 -8.25 -14.29
CA GLY A 59 -1.59 -8.29 -15.75
C GLY A 59 -1.99 -6.98 -16.46
N ALA A 60 -2.46 -5.97 -15.74
CA ALA A 60 -2.83 -4.67 -16.30
C ALA A 60 -2.26 -3.49 -15.46
N PRO A 61 -0.93 -3.37 -15.36
CA PRO A 61 -0.31 -2.34 -14.54
C PRO A 61 -0.42 -0.94 -15.16
N GLY A 62 -0.46 0.07 -14.31
CA GLY A 62 -0.16 1.45 -14.68
C GLY A 62 0.93 1.95 -13.75
N THR A 63 2.12 2.15 -14.29
CA THR A 63 3.32 2.46 -13.51
C THR A 63 4.15 3.55 -14.17
N ARG A 64 5.04 4.14 -13.38
CA ARG A 64 6.07 5.08 -13.82
C ARG A 64 7.39 4.72 -13.14
N GLU A 65 8.48 4.82 -13.90
CA GLU A 65 9.87 4.74 -13.41
C GLU A 65 10.25 3.42 -12.71
N THR A 66 9.56 2.32 -13.05
CA THR A 66 9.86 0.99 -12.50
C THR A 66 11.20 0.43 -12.97
N ASP A 67 11.60 0.69 -14.22
CA ASP A 67 12.83 0.17 -14.81
C ASP A 67 14.11 0.67 -14.09
N LEU A 68 14.06 1.86 -13.50
CA LEU A 68 15.16 2.42 -12.71
C LEU A 68 15.41 1.62 -11.42
N LEU A 69 14.41 0.87 -10.95
CA LEU A 69 14.51 0.03 -9.76
C LEU A 69 15.03 -1.38 -10.07
N ASP A 70 15.30 -1.71 -11.35
CA ASP A 70 15.98 -2.95 -11.72
C ASP A 70 17.36 -3.03 -11.03
N PRO A 71 17.75 -4.15 -10.42
CA PRO A 71 19.04 -4.28 -9.72
C PRO A 71 20.28 -4.00 -10.58
N ARG A 72 20.16 -4.00 -11.91
CA ARG A 72 21.24 -3.68 -12.87
C ARG A 72 21.31 -2.20 -13.23
N ALA A 73 20.25 -1.43 -12.94
CA ALA A 73 20.21 0.00 -13.24
C ALA A 73 21.06 0.82 -12.25
N LEU A 74 21.63 1.93 -12.75
CA LEU A 74 22.58 2.78 -12.05
C LEU A 74 22.02 3.42 -10.76
N VAL A 75 20.80 3.93 -10.84
CA VAL A 75 20.14 4.64 -9.73
C VAL A 75 19.85 3.64 -8.61
N ASP A 76 20.30 3.94 -7.39
CA ASP A 76 20.20 3.04 -6.25
C ASP A 76 19.31 3.56 -5.12
N ALA A 77 18.89 4.82 -5.17
CA ALA A 77 18.07 5.47 -4.16
C ALA A 77 16.73 6.00 -4.70
N VAL A 78 15.71 5.98 -3.83
CA VAL A 78 14.36 6.50 -4.10
C VAL A 78 14.08 7.69 -3.19
N ASP A 79 13.59 8.79 -3.77
CA ASP A 79 13.27 10.01 -3.02
C ASP A 79 11.82 10.06 -2.53
N ALA A 80 10.91 9.44 -3.27
CA ALA A 80 9.52 9.24 -2.90
C ALA A 80 8.87 8.11 -3.72
N VAL A 81 7.78 7.52 -3.20
CA VAL A 81 6.92 6.57 -3.95
C VAL A 81 5.51 7.14 -4.00
N VAL A 82 4.87 7.12 -5.17
CA VAL A 82 3.52 7.66 -5.38
C VAL A 82 2.52 6.55 -5.65
N LEU A 83 1.45 6.53 -4.85
CA LEU A 83 0.25 5.73 -5.11
C LEU A 83 -0.88 6.71 -5.42
N ALA A 84 -1.61 6.52 -6.53
CA ALA A 84 -2.71 7.42 -6.87
C ALA A 84 -3.91 6.68 -7.46
N GLY A 85 -5.10 7.25 -7.29
CA GLY A 85 -6.27 6.91 -8.10
C GLY A 85 -6.17 7.51 -9.51
N GLY A 86 -7.26 7.48 -10.27
CA GLY A 86 -7.35 8.10 -11.59
C GLY A 86 -6.89 7.23 -12.75
N SER A 87 -6.54 5.96 -12.51
CA SER A 87 -5.91 5.10 -13.52
C SER A 87 -4.69 5.80 -14.15
N ALA A 88 -4.38 5.56 -15.42
CA ALA A 88 -3.21 6.12 -16.09
C ALA A 88 -3.11 7.66 -16.00
N PHE A 89 -4.24 8.38 -15.94
CA PHE A 89 -4.24 9.84 -15.77
C PHE A 89 -3.62 10.27 -14.43
N GLY A 90 -3.80 9.46 -13.38
CA GLY A 90 -3.25 9.72 -12.05
C GLY A 90 -1.73 9.65 -11.98
N LEU A 91 -1.05 9.06 -12.97
CA LEU A 91 0.42 9.07 -13.04
C LEU A 91 0.99 10.50 -13.09
N ALA A 92 0.20 11.47 -13.57
CA ALA A 92 0.56 12.89 -13.56
C ALA A 92 0.78 13.45 -12.14
N ALA A 93 0.24 12.82 -11.08
CA ALA A 93 0.54 13.20 -9.71
C ALA A 93 2.05 13.10 -9.39
N ALA A 94 2.77 12.17 -10.02
CA ALA A 94 4.21 12.03 -9.82
C ALA A 94 4.98 13.27 -10.26
N ASP A 95 4.53 14.02 -11.27
CA ASP A 95 5.23 15.22 -11.75
C ASP A 95 5.31 16.30 -10.66
N GLY A 96 4.24 16.48 -9.88
CA GLY A 96 4.25 17.43 -8.77
C GLY A 96 5.11 16.97 -7.60
N VAL A 97 5.22 15.65 -7.39
CA VAL A 97 6.12 15.09 -6.39
C VAL A 97 7.58 15.24 -6.81
N VAL A 98 7.91 15.05 -8.10
CA VAL A 98 9.25 15.34 -8.64
C VAL A 98 9.63 16.80 -8.39
N ALA A 99 8.75 17.74 -8.74
CA ALA A 99 9.02 19.16 -8.52
C ALA A 99 9.19 19.50 -7.03
N ALA A 100 8.35 18.95 -6.15
CA ALA A 100 8.44 19.16 -4.70
C ALA A 100 9.71 18.55 -4.10
N ALA A 101 10.08 17.34 -4.52
CA ALA A 101 11.28 16.66 -4.05
C ALA A 101 12.55 17.41 -4.47
N TYR A 102 12.61 17.92 -5.70
CA TYR A 102 13.72 18.78 -6.14
C TYR A 102 13.81 20.04 -5.27
N ALA A 103 12.69 20.71 -5.00
CA ALA A 103 12.63 21.88 -4.11
C ALA A 103 13.05 21.57 -2.66
N ASP A 104 12.85 20.33 -2.20
CA ASP A 104 13.33 19.80 -0.90
C ASP A 104 14.82 19.35 -0.95
N GLY A 105 15.54 19.64 -2.04
CA GLY A 105 16.95 19.31 -2.20
C GLY A 105 17.24 17.82 -2.47
N ARG A 106 16.22 17.06 -2.85
CA ARG A 106 16.31 15.62 -3.12
C ARG A 106 16.60 15.32 -4.58
N GLY A 107 17.07 14.11 -4.84
CA GLY A 107 17.38 13.64 -6.19
C GLY A 107 18.78 13.08 -6.37
N TRP A 108 18.89 12.24 -7.39
CA TRP A 108 20.13 11.61 -7.78
C TRP A 108 21.07 12.65 -8.42
N PRO A 109 22.32 12.77 -7.95
CA PRO A 109 23.23 13.81 -8.42
C PRO A 109 23.71 13.53 -9.84
N VAL A 110 23.52 14.47 -10.77
CA VAL A 110 23.95 14.35 -12.17
C VAL A 110 25.09 15.29 -12.56
N GLY A 111 25.49 16.18 -11.66
CA GLY A 111 26.61 17.11 -11.90
C GLY A 111 26.90 18.01 -10.70
N GLY A 112 26.77 19.33 -10.89
CA GLY A 112 26.99 20.35 -9.88
C GLY A 112 26.08 20.25 -8.64
N PRO A 113 26.28 21.11 -7.62
CA PRO A 113 25.60 21.01 -6.32
C PRO A 113 24.06 20.95 -6.36
N ASP A 114 23.46 21.65 -7.33
CA ASP A 114 22.00 21.76 -7.53
C ASP A 114 21.49 20.95 -8.75
N GLU A 115 22.38 20.20 -9.42
CA GLU A 115 22.07 19.39 -10.58
C GLU A 115 21.68 17.98 -10.14
N ARG A 116 20.40 17.82 -9.81
CA ARG A 116 19.81 16.57 -9.27
C ARG A 116 18.55 16.20 -10.03
N VAL A 117 18.26 14.90 -10.08
CA VAL A 117 17.05 14.34 -10.67
C VAL A 117 16.31 13.50 -9.64
N PRO A 118 15.16 13.94 -9.12
CA PRO A 118 14.35 13.15 -8.18
C PRO A 118 13.88 11.83 -8.76
N ILE A 119 14.02 10.76 -7.98
CA ILE A 119 13.62 9.40 -8.35
C ILE A 119 12.29 9.10 -7.68
N VAL A 120 11.21 9.15 -8.47
CA VAL A 120 9.83 9.10 -7.99
C VAL A 120 9.03 8.01 -8.75
N PRO A 121 9.26 6.73 -8.44
CA PRO A 121 8.43 5.64 -8.94
C PRO A 121 6.97 5.80 -8.51
N ALA A 122 6.05 5.39 -9.39
CA ALA A 122 4.62 5.47 -9.11
C ALA A 122 3.86 4.24 -9.61
N ALA A 123 2.73 3.97 -8.97
CA ALA A 123 1.72 3.06 -9.46
C ALA A 123 0.32 3.62 -9.21
N ILE A 124 -0.63 3.23 -10.05
CA ILE A 124 -2.00 3.75 -10.01
C ILE A 124 -3.04 2.66 -9.85
N LEU A 125 -4.19 3.05 -9.27
CA LEU A 125 -5.39 2.23 -9.22
C LEU A 125 -6.53 2.89 -9.97
N PHE A 126 -7.45 2.07 -10.46
CA PHE A 126 -8.62 2.54 -11.16
C PHE A 126 -9.75 2.91 -10.19
N ASP A 127 -10.14 4.18 -10.17
CA ASP A 127 -11.30 4.69 -9.43
C ASP A 127 -12.12 5.74 -10.21
N LEU A 128 -11.88 5.86 -11.52
CA LEU A 128 -12.53 6.83 -12.40
C LEU A 128 -14.06 6.74 -12.32
N GLY A 129 -14.71 7.92 -12.26
CA GLY A 129 -16.17 8.04 -12.21
C GLY A 129 -16.83 7.66 -10.88
N ARG A 130 -16.09 7.16 -9.87
CA ARG A 130 -16.68 6.77 -8.57
C ARG A 130 -17.25 7.94 -7.76
N GLY A 131 -16.83 9.16 -8.08
CA GLY A 131 -17.38 10.42 -7.54
C GLY A 131 -18.57 10.98 -8.34
N GLY A 132 -18.94 10.37 -9.46
CA GLY A 132 -20.03 10.82 -10.33
C GLY A 132 -19.59 11.64 -11.55
N HIS A 133 -18.30 12.03 -11.64
CA HIS A 133 -17.74 12.67 -12.82
C HIS A 133 -16.55 11.85 -13.34
N TRP A 134 -16.57 11.48 -14.63
CA TRP A 134 -15.61 10.53 -15.21
C TRP A 134 -14.17 11.04 -15.23
N LEU A 135 -13.97 12.31 -15.57
CA LEU A 135 -12.64 12.91 -15.77
C LEU A 135 -12.05 13.55 -14.51
N HIS A 136 -12.67 13.40 -13.34
CA HIS A 136 -12.06 13.85 -12.10
C HIS A 136 -11.05 12.81 -11.60
N HIS A 137 -9.78 13.13 -11.75
CA HIS A 137 -8.63 12.31 -11.36
C HIS A 137 -7.55 13.20 -10.71
N PRO A 138 -6.62 12.64 -9.91
CA PRO A 138 -5.52 13.39 -9.35
C PRO A 138 -4.59 13.94 -10.44
N GLY A 139 -4.01 15.12 -10.21
CA GLY A 139 -3.01 15.74 -11.07
C GLY A 139 -1.72 16.13 -10.31
N PRO A 140 -0.78 16.83 -10.97
CA PRO A 140 0.50 17.22 -10.37
C PRO A 140 0.33 17.95 -9.03
N GLU A 141 -0.61 18.88 -8.94
CA GLU A 141 -0.88 19.64 -7.73
C GLU A 141 -1.30 18.77 -6.54
N ASP A 142 -2.05 17.69 -6.78
CA ASP A 142 -2.41 16.73 -5.72
C ASP A 142 -1.19 15.96 -5.22
N GLY A 143 -0.30 15.59 -6.13
CA GLY A 143 0.97 14.95 -5.78
C GLY A 143 1.87 15.86 -4.95
N ARG A 144 2.06 17.11 -5.40
CA ARG A 144 2.84 18.13 -4.66
C ARG A 144 2.32 18.31 -3.24
N ARG A 145 1.00 18.52 -3.10
CA ARG A 145 0.35 18.68 -1.78
C ARG A 145 0.48 17.44 -0.90
N ALA A 146 0.40 16.25 -1.47
CA ALA A 146 0.60 15.01 -0.72
C ALA A 146 2.05 14.84 -0.25
N PHE A 147 3.05 15.22 -1.05
CA PHE A 147 4.45 15.24 -0.63
C PHE A 147 4.69 16.25 0.51
N GLU A 148 4.16 17.47 0.39
CA GLU A 148 4.28 18.52 1.40
C GLU A 148 3.59 18.15 2.72
N ALA A 149 2.50 17.38 2.66
CA ALA A 149 1.78 16.88 3.82
C ALA A 149 2.44 15.66 4.48
N ALA A 150 3.54 15.13 3.95
CA ALA A 150 4.14 13.90 4.45
C ALA A 150 4.74 14.05 5.86
N GLN A 151 4.24 13.24 6.79
CA GLN A 151 4.67 13.22 8.19
C GLN A 151 4.93 11.80 8.71
N SER A 152 5.74 11.69 9.77
CA SER A 152 5.91 10.44 10.53
C SER A 152 4.75 10.27 11.54
N GLY A 153 4.73 9.17 12.28
CA GLY A 153 3.68 8.92 13.27
C GLY A 153 2.50 8.14 12.71
N ARG A 154 1.30 8.31 13.25
CA ARG A 154 0.11 7.54 12.81
C ARG A 154 -0.22 7.85 11.34
N VAL A 155 -0.49 6.81 10.57
CA VAL A 155 -0.97 6.92 9.18
C VAL A 155 -2.49 6.80 9.16
N GLU A 156 -3.16 7.69 8.41
CA GLU A 156 -4.60 7.62 8.23
C GLU A 156 -4.97 6.46 7.28
N GLN A 157 -6.02 5.71 7.63
CA GLN A 157 -6.44 4.48 6.97
C GLN A 157 -7.91 4.58 6.51
N GLY A 158 -8.32 3.69 5.60
CA GLY A 158 -9.64 3.69 4.98
C GLY A 158 -9.69 4.51 3.69
N TRP A 159 -10.78 5.23 3.47
CA TRP A 159 -11.01 6.00 2.24
C TRP A 159 -10.31 7.37 2.24
N VAL A 160 -8.99 7.32 2.29
CA VAL A 160 -8.10 8.48 2.22
C VAL A 160 -7.00 8.28 1.20
N GLY A 161 -6.39 9.36 0.71
CA GLY A 161 -5.31 9.30 -0.28
C GLY A 161 -5.71 8.46 -1.50
N ALA A 162 -4.81 7.61 -1.97
CA ALA A 162 -5.09 6.67 -3.07
C ALA A 162 -6.25 5.71 -2.76
N GLY A 163 -6.54 5.44 -1.48
CA GLY A 163 -7.63 4.56 -1.05
C GLY A 163 -9.02 5.20 -1.11
N THR A 164 -9.14 6.51 -1.37
CA THR A 164 -10.42 7.25 -1.33
C THR A 164 -11.50 6.64 -2.21
N GLY A 165 -11.12 6.27 -3.43
CA GLY A 165 -12.01 5.63 -4.38
C GLY A 165 -12.09 4.12 -4.22
N ALA A 166 -11.18 3.49 -3.48
CA ALA A 166 -10.85 2.07 -3.61
C ALA A 166 -11.97 1.09 -3.21
N MET A 167 -12.07 -0.01 -3.97
CA MET A 167 -13.03 -1.09 -3.78
C MET A 167 -12.33 -2.45 -3.87
N ALA A 168 -12.61 -3.37 -2.95
CA ALA A 168 -12.00 -4.70 -2.91
C ALA A 168 -13.09 -5.78 -2.98
N GLY A 169 -13.15 -6.51 -4.10
CA GLY A 169 -14.16 -7.56 -4.30
C GLY A 169 -15.60 -7.04 -4.28
N GLY A 170 -15.82 -5.77 -4.58
CA GLY A 170 -17.12 -5.11 -4.46
C GLY A 170 -17.45 -4.58 -3.06
N LEU A 171 -16.59 -4.84 -2.06
CA LEU A 171 -16.64 -4.18 -0.76
C LEU A 171 -15.81 -2.88 -0.79
N ARG A 172 -15.95 -2.08 0.28
CA ARG A 172 -15.05 -0.94 0.49
C ARG A 172 -13.61 -1.44 0.60
N GLY A 173 -12.74 -0.91 -0.25
CA GLY A 173 -11.29 -1.01 -0.08
C GLY A 173 -10.76 0.15 0.76
N GLY A 174 -9.50 0.52 0.56
CA GLY A 174 -8.91 1.69 1.20
C GLY A 174 -7.40 1.61 1.38
N ILE A 175 -6.86 2.56 2.14
CA ILE A 175 -5.51 2.51 2.70
C ILE A 175 -5.52 1.67 3.97
N GLY A 176 -4.58 0.75 4.08
CA GLY A 176 -4.27 0.08 5.34
C GLY A 176 -2.77 -0.03 5.53
N THR A 177 -2.35 -0.17 6.79
CA THR A 177 -0.93 -0.29 7.13
C THR A 177 -0.74 -1.22 8.32
N ALA A 178 0.43 -1.85 8.40
CA ALA A 178 0.82 -2.74 9.48
C ALA A 178 2.34 -2.73 9.63
N SER A 179 2.84 -3.01 10.83
CA SER A 179 4.27 -3.20 11.09
C SER A 179 4.52 -4.34 12.06
N VAL A 180 5.77 -4.79 12.13
CA VAL A 180 6.25 -5.76 13.11
C VAL A 180 7.70 -5.43 13.47
N LEU A 181 8.02 -5.58 14.76
CA LEU A 181 9.37 -5.51 15.28
C LEU A 181 9.95 -6.93 15.29
N LEU A 182 11.14 -7.09 14.72
CA LEU A 182 11.84 -8.37 14.66
C LEU A 182 13.16 -8.26 15.41
N ASP A 183 13.42 -9.23 16.29
CA ASP A 183 14.74 -9.41 16.87
C ASP A 183 15.56 -10.32 15.94
N THR A 184 16.54 -9.75 15.25
CA THR A 184 17.43 -10.49 14.34
C THR A 184 18.75 -10.80 15.01
N SER A 185 19.55 -11.69 14.41
CA SER A 185 20.90 -11.98 14.91
C SER A 185 21.84 -10.76 14.89
N THR A 186 21.51 -9.75 14.08
CA THR A 186 22.28 -8.50 13.94
C THR A 186 21.71 -7.33 14.74
N GLY A 187 20.63 -7.57 15.50
CA GLY A 187 19.91 -6.55 16.28
C GLY A 187 18.46 -6.37 15.86
N PRO A 188 17.69 -5.52 16.55
CA PRO A 188 16.29 -5.31 16.23
C PRO A 188 16.12 -4.53 14.92
N VAL A 189 15.18 -4.98 14.09
CA VAL A 189 14.78 -4.31 12.85
C VAL A 189 13.25 -4.17 12.82
N THR A 190 12.78 -3.19 12.07
CA THR A 190 11.36 -2.97 11.82
C THR A 190 11.03 -3.36 10.39
N VAL A 191 9.91 -4.06 10.19
CA VAL A 191 9.32 -4.31 8.88
C VAL A 191 7.90 -3.76 8.88
N ALA A 192 7.51 -3.07 7.82
CA ALA A 192 6.18 -2.51 7.72
C ALA A 192 5.66 -2.48 6.28
N ALA A 193 4.35 -2.33 6.14
CA ALA A 193 3.66 -2.23 4.86
C ALA A 193 2.57 -1.17 4.89
N LEU A 194 2.34 -0.51 3.76
CA LEU A 194 1.17 0.31 3.46
C LEU A 194 0.56 -0.19 2.15
N VAL A 195 -0.75 -0.37 2.12
CA VAL A 195 -1.48 -0.94 0.98
C VAL A 195 -2.65 -0.04 0.61
N ALA A 196 -2.78 0.30 -0.67
CA ALA A 196 -4.01 0.79 -1.28
C ALA A 196 -4.75 -0.38 -1.94
N CYS A 197 -5.79 -0.89 -1.28
CA CYS A 197 -6.49 -2.11 -1.67
C CYS A 197 -7.69 -1.81 -2.58
N ASN A 198 -7.54 -2.01 -3.89
CA ASN A 198 -8.59 -1.88 -4.90
C ASN A 198 -8.71 -3.16 -5.75
N ALA A 199 -8.79 -4.32 -5.10
CA ALA A 199 -8.71 -5.63 -5.75
C ALA A 199 -9.99 -6.06 -6.51
N VAL A 200 -9.83 -6.80 -7.60
CA VAL A 200 -10.95 -7.51 -8.24
C VAL A 200 -11.41 -8.70 -7.41
N GLY A 201 -10.44 -9.34 -6.74
CA GLY A 201 -10.64 -10.49 -5.87
C GLY A 201 -11.41 -10.17 -4.61
N SER A 202 -11.96 -11.22 -4.00
CA SER A 202 -12.62 -11.12 -2.71
C SER A 202 -11.59 -11.18 -1.59
N PRO A 203 -11.62 -10.24 -0.64
CA PRO A 203 -10.87 -10.37 0.61
C PRO A 203 -11.60 -11.23 1.66
N VAL A 204 -12.81 -11.67 1.35
CA VAL A 204 -13.68 -12.48 2.21
C VAL A 204 -13.65 -13.95 1.78
N LYS A 205 -13.52 -14.85 2.75
CA LYS A 205 -13.71 -16.30 2.57
C LYS A 205 -15.17 -16.61 2.30
N ALA A 206 -15.48 -17.17 1.13
CA ALA A 206 -16.86 -17.45 0.72
C ALA A 206 -17.62 -18.38 1.69
N ARG A 207 -16.92 -19.32 2.35
CA ARG A 207 -17.53 -20.30 3.25
C ARG A 207 -17.91 -19.75 4.62
N SER A 208 -17.20 -18.74 5.12
CA SER A 208 -17.35 -18.25 6.50
C SER A 208 -17.70 -16.77 6.59
N GLY A 209 -17.50 -16.00 5.52
CA GLY A 209 -17.66 -14.54 5.52
C GLY A 209 -16.57 -13.78 6.28
N VAL A 210 -15.57 -14.48 6.83
CA VAL A 210 -14.43 -13.88 7.53
C VAL A 210 -13.41 -13.37 6.49
N LEU A 211 -12.73 -12.27 6.79
CA LEU A 211 -11.61 -11.81 5.96
C LEU A 211 -10.45 -12.80 6.03
N TYR A 212 -9.80 -13.06 4.89
CA TYR A 212 -8.61 -13.91 4.88
C TYR A 212 -7.51 -13.39 5.82
N ALA A 213 -7.30 -12.07 5.83
CA ALA A 213 -6.25 -11.42 6.61
C ALA A 213 -6.35 -11.59 8.14
N VAL A 214 -7.55 -11.86 8.67
CA VAL A 214 -7.78 -11.91 10.14
C VAL A 214 -7.01 -13.04 10.80
N GLU A 215 -6.84 -14.16 10.12
CA GLU A 215 -6.08 -15.31 10.64
C GLU A 215 -4.56 -15.06 10.69
N HIS A 216 -4.09 -13.99 10.04
CA HIS A 216 -2.69 -13.57 10.02
C HIS A 216 -2.45 -12.35 10.92
N GLY A 217 -3.45 -11.87 11.64
CA GLY A 217 -3.32 -10.78 12.61
C GLY A 217 -2.46 -11.18 13.80
N LEU A 218 -1.71 -10.22 14.33
CA LEU A 218 -1.08 -10.36 15.63
C LEU A 218 -2.15 -10.36 16.73
N ALA A 219 -1.78 -10.83 17.93
CA ALA A 219 -2.71 -10.97 19.04
C ALA A 219 -3.46 -9.66 19.33
N GLY A 220 -4.79 -9.71 19.24
CA GLY A 220 -5.69 -8.56 19.50
C GLY A 220 -5.70 -7.48 18.41
N GLU A 221 -4.96 -7.63 17.32
CA GLU A 221 -4.74 -6.57 16.32
C GLU A 221 -6.03 -6.08 15.63
N PHE A 222 -6.95 -6.99 15.33
CA PHE A 222 -8.25 -6.68 14.72
C PHE A 222 -9.39 -6.58 15.74
N GLY A 223 -9.09 -6.73 17.04
CA GLY A 223 -10.08 -6.78 18.11
C GLY A 223 -11.11 -7.91 17.92
N THR A 224 -12.27 -7.75 18.56
CA THR A 224 -13.41 -8.65 18.37
C THR A 224 -14.22 -8.20 17.16
N LEU A 225 -14.21 -9.02 16.11
CA LEU A 225 -15.02 -8.80 14.93
C LEU A 225 -16.44 -9.36 15.14
N PRO A 226 -17.48 -8.69 14.62
CA PRO A 226 -18.82 -9.23 14.66
C PRO A 226 -18.89 -10.53 13.88
N GLY A 227 -19.75 -11.46 14.33
CA GLY A 227 -20.04 -12.67 13.58
C GLY A 227 -20.62 -12.37 12.19
N THR A 228 -20.42 -13.30 11.26
CA THR A 228 -20.94 -13.20 9.90
C THR A 228 -22.47 -13.36 9.89
N ASP A 229 -23.16 -12.39 9.28
CA ASP A 229 -24.58 -12.51 8.93
C ASP A 229 -24.74 -13.35 7.65
N PRO A 230 -25.35 -14.55 7.70
CA PRO A 230 -25.46 -15.44 6.54
C PRO A 230 -26.25 -14.84 5.37
N VAL A 231 -27.25 -13.99 5.64
CA VAL A 231 -28.06 -13.33 4.61
C VAL A 231 -27.21 -12.31 3.86
N ARG A 232 -26.41 -11.52 4.59
CA ARG A 232 -25.48 -10.56 3.97
C ARG A 232 -24.38 -11.25 3.18
N LEU A 233 -23.83 -12.35 3.70
CA LEU A 233 -22.82 -13.13 2.99
C LEU A 233 -23.39 -13.67 1.68
N THR A 234 -24.59 -14.26 1.71
CA THR A 234 -25.25 -14.78 0.50
C THR A 234 -25.48 -13.67 -0.53
N ALA A 235 -25.99 -12.52 -0.11
CA ALA A 235 -26.21 -11.39 -0.99
C ALA A 235 -24.90 -10.86 -1.62
N TYR A 236 -23.82 -10.81 -0.84
CA TYR A 236 -22.50 -10.44 -1.33
C TYR A 236 -21.98 -11.41 -2.40
N LEU A 237 -22.06 -12.73 -2.14
CA LEU A 237 -21.59 -13.75 -3.08
C LEU A 237 -22.39 -13.71 -4.39
N GLN A 238 -23.72 -13.57 -4.31
CA GLN A 238 -24.59 -13.42 -5.49
C GLN A 238 -24.27 -12.15 -6.29
N ALA A 239 -23.97 -11.04 -5.62
CA ALA A 239 -23.58 -9.81 -6.31
C ALA A 239 -22.25 -9.99 -7.05
N ARG A 240 -21.30 -10.71 -6.46
CA ARG A 240 -19.99 -11.01 -7.08
C ARG A 240 -20.10 -11.94 -8.28
N GLU A 241 -20.92 -12.98 -8.24
CA GLU A 241 -21.13 -13.88 -9.38
C GLU A 241 -21.69 -13.16 -10.61
N ARG A 242 -22.46 -12.09 -10.39
CA ARG A 242 -23.04 -11.26 -11.46
C ARG A 242 -22.09 -10.18 -11.97
N GLN A 243 -20.99 -9.94 -11.27
CA GLN A 243 -20.04 -8.88 -11.61
C GLN A 243 -19.15 -9.37 -12.75
N VAL A 244 -19.22 -8.70 -13.90
CA VAL A 244 -18.29 -8.92 -15.02
C VAL A 244 -17.07 -8.02 -14.80
N PRO A 245 -15.88 -8.57 -14.54
CA PRO A 245 -14.67 -7.78 -14.38
C PRO A 245 -14.36 -7.05 -15.69
N ARG A 246 -14.04 -5.75 -15.59
CA ARG A 246 -13.49 -4.99 -16.72
C ARG A 246 -11.97 -5.00 -16.63
N PRO A 247 -11.24 -5.32 -17.71
CA PRO A 247 -9.77 -5.28 -17.71
C PRO A 247 -9.23 -3.94 -17.18
N GLY A 248 -8.22 -4.00 -16.32
CA GLY A 248 -7.52 -2.81 -15.79
C GLY A 248 -8.34 -1.93 -14.84
N THR A 249 -9.43 -2.46 -14.24
CA THR A 249 -10.29 -1.69 -13.31
C THR A 249 -10.05 -1.99 -11.84
N ALA A 250 -9.06 -2.83 -11.54
CA ALA A 250 -8.65 -3.21 -10.19
C ALA A 250 -7.12 -3.19 -10.06
N THR A 251 -6.62 -2.84 -8.88
CA THR A 251 -5.19 -2.79 -8.57
C THR A 251 -5.02 -2.78 -7.04
N THR A 252 -4.24 -3.69 -6.48
CA THR A 252 -3.72 -3.55 -5.12
C THR A 252 -2.28 -3.07 -5.19
N ILE A 253 -2.00 -1.91 -4.58
CA ILE A 253 -0.65 -1.32 -4.59
C ILE A 253 -0.11 -1.34 -3.18
N ALA A 254 1.11 -1.81 -2.99
CA ALA A 254 1.76 -1.77 -1.69
C ALA A 254 3.13 -1.09 -1.72
N VAL A 255 3.51 -0.52 -0.60
CA VAL A 255 4.89 -0.19 -0.24
C VAL A 255 5.23 -1.01 0.99
N VAL A 256 6.31 -1.78 0.93
CA VAL A 256 6.91 -2.46 2.08
C VAL A 256 8.23 -1.79 2.42
N ALA A 257 8.54 -1.71 3.70
CA ALA A 257 9.75 -1.03 4.15
C ALA A 257 10.42 -1.75 5.31
N THR A 258 11.74 -1.58 5.41
CA THR A 258 12.53 -1.97 6.56
C THR A 258 13.66 -0.98 6.83
N ASP A 259 14.12 -0.95 8.08
CA ASP A 259 15.31 -0.19 8.47
C ASP A 259 16.61 -0.98 8.30
N ALA A 260 16.55 -2.28 7.96
CA ALA A 260 17.71 -3.09 7.60
C ALA A 260 18.40 -2.56 6.33
N THR A 261 19.73 -2.70 6.27
CA THR A 261 20.51 -2.37 5.06
C THR A 261 20.36 -3.48 4.03
N LEU A 262 19.76 -3.17 2.87
CA LEU A 262 19.55 -4.11 1.78
C LEU A 262 20.09 -3.55 0.45
N SER A 263 20.53 -4.44 -0.43
CA SER A 263 20.82 -4.09 -1.82
C SER A 263 19.54 -3.96 -2.64
N LYS A 264 19.62 -3.39 -3.86
CA LYS A 264 18.49 -3.37 -4.81
C LYS A 264 17.95 -4.77 -5.10
N ALA A 265 18.83 -5.75 -5.25
CA ALA A 265 18.43 -7.14 -5.50
C ALA A 265 17.62 -7.73 -4.34
N LEU A 266 18.01 -7.44 -3.09
CA LEU A 266 17.25 -7.85 -1.91
C LEU A 266 15.93 -7.08 -1.79
N CYS A 267 15.90 -5.78 -2.08
CA CYS A 267 14.66 -5.01 -2.12
C CYS A 267 13.69 -5.57 -3.19
N HIS A 268 14.19 -5.85 -4.40
CA HIS A 268 13.41 -6.50 -5.45
C HIS A 268 12.88 -7.86 -5.00
N LYS A 269 13.69 -8.66 -4.31
CA LYS A 269 13.24 -9.92 -3.72
C LYS A 269 12.15 -9.72 -2.65
N LEU A 270 12.28 -8.73 -1.77
CA LEU A 270 11.25 -8.41 -0.79
C LEU A 270 9.94 -7.98 -1.46
N ALA A 271 10.01 -7.15 -2.51
CA ALA A 271 8.83 -6.76 -3.28
C ALA A 271 8.12 -7.99 -3.88
N GLY A 272 8.89 -8.95 -4.42
CA GLY A 272 8.34 -10.19 -4.94
C GLY A 272 7.68 -11.07 -3.87
N VAL A 273 8.30 -11.20 -2.68
CA VAL A 273 7.74 -11.98 -1.55
C VAL A 273 6.51 -11.30 -0.95
N ALA A 274 6.46 -9.97 -0.94
CA ALA A 274 5.32 -9.21 -0.44
C ALA A 274 4.00 -9.56 -1.15
N HIS A 275 4.05 -9.95 -2.43
CA HIS A 275 2.90 -10.43 -3.18
C HIS A 275 2.29 -11.73 -2.59
N ASP A 276 3.08 -12.56 -1.89
CA ASP A 276 2.54 -13.72 -1.16
C ASP A 276 1.58 -13.26 -0.05
N GLY A 277 1.86 -12.12 0.57
CA GLY A 277 0.96 -11.48 1.52
C GLY A 277 -0.36 -11.01 0.90
N MET A 278 -0.32 -10.50 -0.34
CA MET A 278 -1.55 -10.19 -1.07
C MET A 278 -2.36 -11.46 -1.34
N ALA A 279 -1.72 -12.53 -1.79
CA ALA A 279 -2.37 -13.82 -2.07
C ALA A 279 -2.95 -14.48 -0.81
N ARG A 280 -2.34 -14.26 0.36
CA ARG A 280 -2.90 -14.68 1.66
C ARG A 280 -4.15 -13.90 2.04
N ALA A 281 -4.35 -12.67 1.55
CA ALA A 281 -5.44 -11.79 1.96
C ALA A 281 -6.58 -11.64 0.92
N ILE A 282 -6.33 -11.95 -0.35
CA ILE A 282 -7.23 -11.66 -1.48
C ILE A 282 -7.29 -12.88 -2.40
N SER A 283 -8.49 -13.26 -2.84
CA SER A 283 -8.67 -14.37 -3.79
C SER A 283 -9.72 -14.08 -4.88
N PRO A 284 -9.38 -14.21 -6.18
CA PRO A 284 -8.01 -14.33 -6.72
C PRO A 284 -7.24 -13.00 -6.62
N VAL A 285 -5.94 -13.03 -6.90
CA VAL A 285 -5.05 -11.85 -7.02
C VAL A 285 -4.15 -12.03 -8.24
N HIS A 286 -3.46 -10.97 -8.69
CA HIS A 286 -2.56 -10.97 -9.86
C HIS A 286 -3.24 -11.41 -11.15
N THR A 287 -4.54 -11.15 -11.28
CA THR A 287 -5.26 -11.56 -12.50
C THR A 287 -4.85 -10.68 -13.68
N ALA A 288 -5.26 -11.06 -14.89
CA ALA A 288 -5.12 -10.21 -16.08
C ALA A 288 -5.85 -8.85 -15.96
N PHE A 289 -6.69 -8.68 -14.93
CA PHE A 289 -7.51 -7.50 -14.70
C PHE A 289 -6.94 -6.59 -13.61
N ASP A 290 -5.93 -7.07 -12.87
CA ASP A 290 -5.31 -6.35 -11.75
C ASP A 290 -4.02 -5.66 -12.19
N GLY A 291 -3.74 -4.47 -11.67
CA GLY A 291 -2.45 -3.78 -11.81
C GLY A 291 -1.48 -3.99 -10.64
N ASP A 292 -1.63 -5.09 -9.89
CA ASP A 292 -0.96 -5.31 -8.60
C ASP A 292 0.56 -5.03 -8.66
N THR A 293 1.02 -4.16 -7.77
CA THR A 293 2.40 -3.65 -7.75
C THR A 293 2.88 -3.49 -6.30
N VAL A 294 4.10 -3.94 -6.01
CA VAL A 294 4.76 -3.69 -4.73
C VAL A 294 6.08 -2.97 -4.93
N PHE A 295 6.27 -1.87 -4.21
CA PHE A 295 7.58 -1.24 -4.00
C PHE A 295 8.17 -1.68 -2.66
N ALA A 296 9.46 -1.95 -2.61
CA ALA A 296 10.19 -2.24 -1.38
C ALA A 296 11.23 -1.15 -1.13
N LEU A 297 11.32 -0.69 0.12
CA LEU A 297 12.24 0.35 0.57
C LEU A 297 13.11 -0.14 1.74
N ALA A 298 14.40 0.16 1.69
CA ALA A 298 15.34 -0.14 2.77
C ALA A 298 16.08 1.13 3.20
N THR A 299 15.81 1.65 4.40
CA THR A 299 16.38 2.92 4.86
C THR A 299 17.84 2.80 5.32
N GLY A 300 18.32 1.59 5.56
CA GLY A 300 19.73 1.31 5.84
C GLY A 300 20.26 1.81 7.19
N SER A 301 19.38 2.16 8.14
CA SER A 301 19.80 2.61 9.48
C SER A 301 20.20 1.46 10.43
N ARG A 302 19.94 0.20 10.04
CA ARG A 302 20.35 -1.02 10.76
C ARG A 302 21.29 -1.88 9.90
N PRO A 303 22.12 -2.76 10.51
CA PRO A 303 23.02 -3.63 9.78
C PRO A 303 22.35 -4.47 8.70
N ALA A 304 23.14 -4.95 7.74
CA ALA A 304 22.65 -5.89 6.74
C ALA A 304 22.30 -7.24 7.40
N PRO A 305 21.17 -7.87 7.01
CA PRO A 305 20.74 -9.12 7.60
C PRO A 305 21.65 -10.29 7.18
N THR A 306 21.84 -11.25 8.08
CA THR A 306 22.40 -12.55 7.70
C THR A 306 21.44 -13.31 6.79
N VAL A 307 21.90 -14.42 6.18
CA VAL A 307 21.03 -15.28 5.35
C VAL A 307 19.82 -15.79 6.13
N LEU A 308 19.98 -16.12 7.42
CA LEU A 308 18.86 -16.55 8.26
C LEU A 308 17.91 -15.40 8.57
N ASP A 309 18.43 -14.20 8.87
CA ASP A 309 17.60 -13.03 9.13
C ASP A 309 16.79 -12.61 7.89
N GLN A 310 17.29 -12.86 6.68
CA GLN A 310 16.53 -12.63 5.45
C GLN A 310 15.25 -13.49 5.39
N LEU A 311 15.26 -14.72 5.91
CA LEU A 311 14.04 -15.54 5.99
C LEU A 311 13.00 -14.92 6.92
N LEU A 312 13.44 -14.34 8.05
CA LEU A 312 12.56 -13.62 8.97
C LEU A 312 11.97 -12.37 8.31
N LEU A 313 12.79 -11.61 7.57
CA LEU A 313 12.33 -10.45 6.80
C LEU A 313 11.29 -10.86 5.74
N HIS A 314 11.51 -11.96 5.01
CA HIS A 314 10.57 -12.46 4.01
C HIS A 314 9.19 -12.77 4.61
N GLU A 315 9.15 -13.52 5.72
CA GLU A 315 7.87 -13.83 6.37
C GLU A 315 7.20 -12.58 6.95
N ALA A 316 7.98 -11.69 7.55
CA ALA A 316 7.47 -10.44 8.10
C ALA A 316 6.88 -9.51 7.04
N VAL A 317 7.51 -9.41 5.86
CA VAL A 317 7.02 -8.59 4.75
C VAL A 317 5.69 -9.13 4.23
N ALA A 318 5.59 -10.45 3.97
CA ALA A 318 4.33 -11.07 3.55
C ALA A 318 3.25 -10.92 4.63
N GLY A 319 3.60 -11.12 5.90
CA GLY A 319 2.70 -10.91 7.04
C GLY A 319 2.18 -9.48 7.13
N CYS A 320 3.05 -8.47 7.02
CA CYS A 320 2.66 -7.07 7.08
C CYS A 320 1.74 -6.68 5.92
N VAL A 321 1.98 -7.14 4.69
CA VAL A 321 1.06 -6.88 3.57
C VAL A 321 -0.31 -7.51 3.81
N THR A 322 -0.33 -8.78 4.27
CA THR A 322 -1.58 -9.49 4.61
C THR A 322 -2.38 -8.68 5.63
N ARG A 323 -1.73 -8.25 6.70
CA ARG A 323 -2.33 -7.49 7.81
C ARG A 323 -2.78 -6.09 7.38
N ALA A 324 -1.98 -5.39 6.58
CA ALA A 324 -2.31 -4.08 6.05
C ALA A 324 -3.56 -4.13 5.14
N ILE A 325 -3.75 -5.19 4.35
CA ILE A 325 -5.00 -5.41 3.61
C ILE A 325 -6.18 -5.58 4.58
N GLY A 326 -6.00 -6.32 5.68
CA GLY A 326 -7.02 -6.42 6.74
C GLY A 326 -7.43 -5.05 7.30
N HIS A 327 -6.46 -4.21 7.65
CA HIS A 327 -6.72 -2.85 8.15
C HIS A 327 -7.32 -1.92 7.11
N ALA A 328 -7.05 -2.12 5.82
CA ALA A 328 -7.68 -1.36 4.75
C ALA A 328 -9.20 -1.56 4.69
N LEU A 329 -9.67 -2.76 5.07
CA LEU A 329 -11.10 -3.11 5.07
C LEU A 329 -11.78 -2.89 6.42
N ILE A 330 -11.01 -2.93 7.50
CA ILE A 330 -11.47 -2.68 8.87
C ILE A 330 -10.62 -1.56 9.48
N PRO A 331 -10.74 -0.31 8.97
CA PRO A 331 -9.99 0.79 9.55
C PRO A 331 -10.48 1.01 10.99
N GLY A 332 -9.55 0.96 11.95
CA GLY A 332 -9.83 1.27 13.35
C GLY A 332 -10.42 2.67 13.47
N GLY A 333 -11.65 2.79 14.02
CA GLY A 333 -12.30 4.07 14.27
C GLY A 333 -13.62 4.34 13.55
N ALA A 334 -14.12 3.45 12.68
CA ALA A 334 -15.42 3.67 12.04
C ALA A 334 -16.58 3.57 13.07
N LYS A 335 -17.26 4.69 13.34
CA LYS A 335 -18.49 4.73 14.14
C LYS A 335 -19.55 3.81 13.51
N PRO A 336 -20.36 3.08 14.29
CA PRO A 336 -21.40 2.19 13.76
C PRO A 336 -22.40 2.89 12.82
N SER A 337 -22.62 4.21 13.00
CA SER A 337 -23.50 5.03 12.16
C SER A 337 -23.02 5.18 10.71
N ASP A 338 -21.71 5.11 10.46
CA ASP A 338 -21.16 5.18 9.10
C ASP A 338 -21.34 3.89 8.33
N ARG A 339 -21.73 2.79 9.00
CA ARG A 339 -21.98 1.47 8.36
C ARG A 339 -23.37 1.37 7.71
N LEU A 340 -24.31 2.27 8.06
CA LEU A 340 -25.72 2.21 7.62
C LEU A 340 -26.09 3.26 6.55
N SER A 341 -25.38 4.37 6.42
CA SER A 341 -25.61 5.37 5.36
C SER A 341 -25.07 4.93 3.98
N GLN A 342 -24.30 3.83 3.94
CA GLN A 342 -23.58 3.32 2.76
C GLN A 342 -24.47 2.67 1.67
N ARG A 343 -25.79 2.61 1.87
CA ARG A 343 -26.76 1.96 0.96
C ARG A 343 -27.30 2.85 -0.17
N ARG A 344 -27.05 4.17 -0.17
CA ARG A 344 -27.78 5.08 -1.07
C ARG A 344 -27.10 5.47 -2.39
N SER A 345 -25.84 5.12 -2.66
CA SER A 345 -25.13 5.59 -3.88
C SER A 345 -24.97 4.57 -5.01
N TRP A 346 -25.66 3.42 -4.96
CA TRP A 346 -25.51 2.35 -5.96
C TRP A 346 -26.81 2.02 -6.73
N ALA A 347 -27.67 3.02 -6.93
CA ALA A 347 -28.68 2.93 -7.99
C ALA A 347 -28.08 3.51 -9.27
N PRO A 348 -27.95 2.75 -10.39
CA PRO A 348 -27.71 3.38 -11.68
C PRO A 348 -28.89 4.30 -11.95
N ARG A 349 -28.66 5.62 -11.96
CA ARG A 349 -29.63 6.53 -12.57
C ARG A 349 -29.69 6.12 -14.03
N ARG A 350 -30.82 5.56 -14.45
CA ARG A 350 -31.13 5.37 -15.87
C ARG A 350 -30.98 6.74 -16.52
N CYS A 351 -29.95 6.93 -17.34
CA CYS A 351 -29.97 8.01 -18.31
C CYS A 351 -31.19 7.75 -19.20
N ARG A 352 -32.06 8.75 -19.32
CA ARG A 352 -33.09 8.79 -20.35
C ARG A 352 -32.42 8.93 -21.71
#